data_AF-A0A1C3XLG1-F1
#
_entry.id   AF-A0A1C3XLG1-F1
#
_cell.length_a   1.000
_cell.length_b   1.000
_cell.length_c   1.000
_cell.angle_alpha   90.00
_cell.angle_beta   90.00
_cell.angle_gamma   90.00
#
_symmetry.space_group_name_H-M   'P 1'
#
loop_
_entity.id
_entity.type
_entity.pdbx_description
1 polymer ?
#
loop_
_entity_poly.entity_id
_entity_poly.type
_entity_poly.pdbx_seq_one_letter_code
_entity_poly.pdbx_strand_id
1 'polypeptide(L)'
;MVQYSCNIPNSALTIVSHLQQFVGVGGLLYIDYMLPYEEKYKGRPNCPEASWWKTWAASLKDWIVLHNRVLQPTLDPAHIEYPVDHYHQWGHVLLRRQR
;
A
#
# COMPACT_ATOMS: atom_id res chain seq x y z
N MET A 1 -4.69 0.73 -9.73
CA MET A 1 -4.93 0.91 -8.29
C MET A 1 -5.26 -0.44 -7.70
N VAL A 2 -4.47 -0.97 -6.76
CA VAL A 2 -4.81 -2.21 -6.06
C VAL A 2 -5.79 -1.86 -4.97
N GLN A 3 -7.09 -1.93 -5.27
CA GLN A 3 -8.14 -1.56 -4.33
C GLN A 3 -8.26 -2.64 -3.25
N TYR A 4 -7.80 -2.33 -2.04
CA TYR A 4 -7.67 -3.30 -0.94
C TYR A 4 -9.03 -3.88 -0.50
N SER A 5 -10.10 -3.07 -0.51
CA SER A 5 -11.47 -3.50 -0.15
C SER A 5 -12.09 -4.54 -1.11
N CYS A 6 -11.61 -4.62 -2.36
CA CYS A 6 -12.07 -5.60 -3.35
C CYS A 6 -11.17 -6.85 -3.42
N ASN A 7 -10.01 -6.84 -2.74
CA ASN A 7 -8.99 -7.89 -2.79
C ASN A 7 -8.89 -8.66 -1.46
N ILE A 8 -9.98 -8.74 -0.69
CA ILE A 8 -10.07 -9.38 0.63
C ILE A 8 -9.35 -10.76 0.73
N PRO A 9 -9.37 -11.64 -0.31
CA PRO A 9 -8.67 -12.93 -0.23
C PRO A 9 -7.14 -12.83 -0.27
N ASN A 10 -6.58 -11.74 -0.80
CA ASN A 10 -5.15 -11.60 -1.05
C ASN A 10 -4.56 -10.50 -0.15
N SER A 11 -3.56 -10.86 0.65
CA SER A 11 -2.82 -9.88 1.45
C SER A 11 -2.08 -8.89 0.55
N ALA A 12 -1.81 -7.68 1.06
CA ALA A 12 -0.97 -6.72 0.35
C ALA A 12 0.39 -7.33 -0.03
N LEU A 13 0.99 -8.11 0.87
CA LEU A 13 2.24 -8.84 0.62
C LEU A 13 2.13 -9.77 -0.59
N THR A 14 1.06 -10.56 -0.68
CA THR A 14 0.82 -11.47 -1.80
C THR A 14 0.78 -10.72 -3.13
N ILE A 15 0.04 -9.61 -3.17
CA ILE A 15 -0.12 -8.81 -4.38
C ILE A 15 1.21 -8.20 -4.81
N VAL A 16 1.92 -7.56 -3.89
CA VAL A 16 3.19 -6.90 -4.22
C VAL A 16 4.27 -7.90 -4.59
N SER A 17 4.32 -9.07 -3.94
CA SER A 17 5.25 -10.15 -4.30
C SER A 17 4.97 -10.71 -5.70
N HIS A 18 3.71 -10.79 -6.10
CA HIS A 18 3.38 -11.19 -7.46
C HIS A 18 3.81 -10.14 -8.49
N LEU A 19 3.54 -8.86 -8.23
CA LEU A 19 3.95 -7.75 -9.11
C LEU A 19 5.47 -7.69 -9.31
N GLN A 20 6.25 -7.95 -8.26
CA GLN A 20 7.72 -7.99 -8.32
C GLN A 20 8.26 -8.98 -9.37
N GLN A 21 7.56 -10.09 -9.64
CA GLN A 21 8.01 -11.11 -10.58
C GLN A 21 8.07 -10.61 -12.03
N PHE A 22 7.29 -9.57 -12.36
CA PHE A 22 7.22 -9.02 -13.71
C PHE A 22 8.22 -7.89 -13.96
N VAL A 23 8.92 -7.43 -12.93
CA VAL A 23 9.87 -6.30 -13.06
C VAL A 23 11.26 -6.85 -13.31
N GLY A 24 11.82 -6.58 -14.50
CA GLY A 24 13.19 -6.94 -14.84
C GLY A 24 14.24 -6.12 -14.06
N VAL A 25 15.50 -6.56 -14.11
CA VAL A 25 16.63 -5.82 -13.52
C VAL A 25 16.72 -4.41 -14.12
N GLY A 26 16.89 -3.40 -13.26
CA GLY A 26 16.83 -1.98 -13.64
C GLY A 26 15.42 -1.42 -13.76
N GLY A 27 14.38 -2.27 -13.78
CA GLY A 27 12.98 -1.89 -13.83
C GLY A 27 12.49 -1.20 -12.57
N LEU A 28 11.37 -0.49 -12.71
CA LEU A 28 10.72 0.27 -11.64
C LEU A 28 9.40 -0.39 -11.23
N LEU A 29 9.11 -0.37 -9.94
CA LEU A 29 7.81 -0.72 -9.37
C LEU A 29 7.28 0.49 -8.61
N TYR A 30 6.18 1.07 -9.11
CA TYR A 30 5.45 2.13 -8.44
C TYR A 30 4.15 1.58 -7.88
N ILE A 31 3.90 1.85 -6.61
CA ILE A 31 2.68 1.44 -5.91
C ILE A 31 2.08 2.69 -5.28
N ASP A 32 0.86 3.00 -5.70
CA ASP A 32 -0.02 3.97 -5.07
C ASP A 32 -1.08 3.21 -4.26
N TYR A 33 -1.23 3.55 -2.99
CA TYR A 33 -2.09 2.85 -2.05
C TYR A 33 -2.96 3.81 -1.25
N MET A 34 -4.13 3.30 -0.88
CA MET A 34 -5.11 3.97 -0.03
C MET A 34 -5.49 2.99 1.09
N LEU A 35 -5.38 3.46 2.34
CA LEU A 35 -5.65 2.69 3.55
C LEU A 35 -6.84 3.31 4.29
N PRO A 36 -7.97 2.61 4.43
CA PRO A 36 -9.05 3.13 5.25
C PRO A 36 -8.65 3.07 6.73
N TYR A 37 -8.64 4.22 7.39
CA TYR A 37 -8.17 4.38 8.76
C TYR A 37 -8.98 3.54 9.75
N GLU A 38 -10.23 3.20 9.41
CA GLU A 38 -11.11 2.40 10.25
C GLU A 38 -10.79 0.91 10.27
N GLU A 39 -10.12 0.40 9.22
CA GLU A 39 -9.83 -1.02 9.08
C GLU A 39 -8.94 -1.54 10.22
N LYS A 40 -8.12 -0.66 10.81
CA LYS A 40 -7.31 -0.95 12.00
C LYS A 40 -8.15 -1.27 13.24
N TYR A 41 -9.35 -0.68 13.35
CA TYR A 41 -10.29 -0.93 14.45
C TYR A 41 -11.18 -2.13 14.19
N LYS A 42 -11.38 -2.51 12.91
CA LYS A 42 -12.14 -3.69 12.49
C LYS A 42 -11.31 -4.98 12.55
N GLY A 43 -10.07 -4.91 13.05
CA GLY A 43 -9.21 -6.08 13.28
C GLY A 43 -8.86 -6.84 12.01
N ARG A 44 -8.87 -6.18 10.83
CA ARG A 44 -8.55 -6.86 9.57
C ARG A 44 -7.03 -7.07 9.47
N PRO A 45 -6.53 -8.32 9.56
CA PRO A 45 -5.10 -8.60 9.71
C PRO A 45 -4.26 -8.27 8.47
N ASN A 46 -4.90 -8.05 7.32
CA ASN A 46 -4.23 -7.94 6.03
C ASN A 46 -3.97 -6.49 5.57
N CYS A 47 -4.36 -5.46 6.35
CA CYS A 47 -4.27 -4.06 5.94
C CYS A 47 -2.89 -3.52 6.32
N PRO A 48 -1.98 -3.27 5.36
CA PRO A 48 -0.65 -2.78 5.69
C PRO A 48 -0.72 -1.33 6.18
N GLU A 49 -0.11 -1.02 7.30
CA GLU A 49 0.03 0.38 7.73
C GLU A 49 1.05 1.14 6.87
N ALA A 50 1.00 2.46 6.92
CA ALA A 50 2.00 3.31 6.27
C ALA A 50 3.46 2.93 6.60
N SER A 51 3.73 2.60 7.87
CA SER A 51 5.04 2.15 8.33
C SER A 51 5.45 0.80 7.72
N TRP A 52 4.48 -0.08 7.44
CA TRP A 52 4.70 -1.39 6.86
C TRP A 52 5.37 -1.28 5.49
N TRP A 53 4.94 -0.34 4.64
CA TRP A 53 5.51 -0.15 3.29
C TRP A 53 7.00 0.17 3.33
N LYS A 54 7.42 0.99 4.30
CA LYS A 54 8.84 1.30 4.51
C LYS A 54 9.63 0.06 4.94
N THR A 55 9.11 -0.67 5.93
CA THR A 55 9.77 -1.85 6.50
C THR A 55 9.85 -2.99 5.48
N TRP A 56 8.75 -3.28 4.79
CA TRP A 56 8.69 -4.25 3.71
C TRP A 56 9.70 -3.91 2.62
N ALA A 57 9.68 -2.68 2.11
CA ALA A 57 10.58 -2.29 1.04
C ALA A 57 12.06 -2.35 1.44
N ALA A 58 12.39 -1.99 2.68
CA ALA A 58 13.77 -2.09 3.20
C ALA A 58 14.24 -3.54 3.41
N SER A 59 13.33 -4.51 3.52
CA SER A 59 13.68 -5.93 3.67
C SER A 59 14.05 -6.62 2.34
N LEU A 60 13.75 -5.98 1.21
CA LEU A 60 13.98 -6.52 -0.12
C LEU A 60 15.43 -6.29 -0.57
N LYS A 61 16.27 -7.34 -0.50
CA LYS A 61 17.70 -7.26 -0.83
C LYS A 61 18.00 -6.89 -2.29
N ASP A 62 17.10 -7.21 -3.20
CA ASP A 62 17.28 -6.97 -4.64
C ASP A 62 16.67 -5.65 -5.11
N TRP A 63 16.19 -4.81 -4.19
CA TRP A 63 15.45 -3.59 -4.49
C TRP A 63 16.04 -2.38 -3.77
N ILE A 64 16.02 -1.22 -4.43
CA ILE A 64 16.24 0.08 -3.79
C ILE A 64 14.91 0.80 -3.66
N VAL A 65 14.67 1.37 -2.48
CA VAL A 65 13.62 2.37 -2.28
C VAL A 65 14.10 3.72 -2.81
N LEU A 66 13.53 4.18 -3.92
CA LEU A 66 13.83 5.49 -4.48
C LEU A 66 12.99 6.60 -3.83
N HIS A 67 11.74 6.29 -3.53
CA HIS A 67 10.82 7.23 -2.89
C HIS A 67 9.80 6.49 -2.05
N ASN A 68 9.48 7.03 -0.88
CA ASN A 68 8.36 6.57 -0.05
C ASN A 68 7.75 7.79 0.63
N ARG A 69 6.47 8.04 0.37
CA ARG A 69 5.73 9.12 1.00
C ARG A 69 4.41 8.60 1.53
N VAL A 70 4.13 8.98 2.76
CA VAL A 70 2.88 8.73 3.45
C VAL A 70 2.21 10.07 3.65
N LEU A 71 0.95 10.20 3.25
CA LEU A 71 0.16 11.41 3.46
C LEU A 71 -0.52 11.37 4.82
N GLN A 72 -0.93 12.54 5.29
CA GLN A 72 -1.80 12.61 6.46
C GLN A 72 -3.16 11.98 6.12
N PRO A 73 -3.85 11.35 7.09
CA PRO A 73 -5.21 10.90 6.86
C PRO A 73 -6.08 12.07 6.45
N THR A 74 -6.85 11.93 5.37
CA THR A 74 -7.85 12.92 4.97
C THR A 74 -9.21 12.26 4.84
N LEU A 75 -10.24 13.04 5.15
CA LEU A 75 -11.62 12.64 4.93
C LEU A 75 -11.82 12.45 3.43
N ASP A 76 -12.44 11.34 3.02
CA ASP A 76 -12.85 11.17 1.63
C ASP A 76 -14.26 11.73 1.42
N PRO A 77 -14.39 12.86 0.71
CA PRO A 77 -15.68 13.52 0.55
C PRO A 77 -16.66 12.75 -0.36
N ALA A 78 -16.18 11.74 -1.09
CA ALA A 78 -17.02 10.95 -2.00
C ALA A 78 -18.05 10.04 -1.29
N HIS A 79 -17.96 9.91 0.05
CA HIS A 79 -18.78 9.00 0.84
C HIS A 79 -19.38 9.63 2.11
N ILE A 80 -19.55 10.97 2.15
CA ILE A 80 -20.07 11.74 3.33
C ILE A 80 -21.50 11.33 3.79
N GLU A 81 -22.18 10.46 3.03
CA GLU A 81 -23.57 10.11 3.27
C GLU A 81 -23.79 9.13 4.44
N TYR A 82 -22.74 8.58 5.06
CA TYR A 82 -22.84 7.58 6.13
C TYR A 82 -22.27 8.07 7.47
N PRO A 83 -22.80 7.63 8.63
CA PRO A 83 -22.30 8.04 9.96
C PRO A 83 -20.82 7.68 10.27
N VAL A 84 -20.18 6.93 9.39
CA VAL A 84 -18.80 6.44 9.47
C VAL A 84 -18.02 6.96 8.26
N ASP A 85 -18.05 8.27 8.05
CA ASP A 85 -17.26 8.91 6.99
C ASP A 85 -15.78 8.51 7.13
N HIS A 86 -15.29 7.80 6.13
CA HIS A 86 -14.02 7.10 6.20
C HIS A 86 -12.87 8.09 5.97
N TYR A 87 -12.03 8.26 6.99
CA TYR A 87 -10.69 8.79 6.78
C TYR A 87 -9.87 7.75 6.04
N HIS A 88 -9.19 8.16 4.98
CA HIS A 88 -8.20 7.31 4.34
C HIS A 88 -6.81 7.90 4.53
N GLN A 89 -5.81 7.04 4.55
CA GLN A 89 -4.41 7.42 4.49
C GLN A 89 -3.85 6.93 3.16
N TRP A 90 -3.46 7.88 2.32
CA TRP A 90 -2.83 7.59 1.04
C TRP A 90 -1.31 7.58 1.21
N GLY A 91 -0.65 6.88 0.31
CA GLY A 91 0.78 6.94 0.19
C GLY A 91 1.25 6.23 -1.06
N HIS A 92 2.53 6.39 -1.34
CA HIS A 92 3.12 5.78 -2.51
C HIS A 92 4.57 5.41 -2.27
N VAL A 93 4.97 4.31 -2.89
CA VAL A 93 6.34 3.80 -2.87
C VAL A 93 6.83 3.57 -4.30
N LEU A 94 8.06 4.01 -4.56
CA LEU A 94 8.77 3.76 -5.81
C LEU A 94 10.03 2.97 -5.50
N LEU A 95 10.14 1.79 -6.13
CA LEU A 95 11.26 0.89 -6.00
C LEU A 95 11.96 0.70 -7.35
N ARG A 96 13.25 0.40 -7.31
CA ARG A 96 14.02 -0.05 -8.47
C ARG A 96 14.66 -1.40 -8.19
N ARG A 97 14.49 -2.34 -9.11
CA ARG A 97 15.15 -3.65 -9.03
C ARG A 97 16.62 -3.52 -9.41
N GLN A 98 17.52 -4.02 -8.58
CA GLN A 98 18.96 -4.00 -8.81
C GLN A 98 19.54 -5.35 -9.22
N ARG A 99 18.93 -6.45 -8.78
CA ARG A 99 19.44 -7.81 -8.97
C ARG A 99 18.30 -8.77 -9.33
#